data_AF-A0A2G5B7M4-F1
#
_entry.id   AF-A0A2G5B7M4-F1
#
_cell.length_a   1.000
_cell.length_b   1.000
_cell.length_c   1.000
_cell.angle_alpha   90.00
_cell.angle_beta   90.00
_cell.angle_gamma   90.00
#
_symmetry.space_group_name_H-M   'P 1'
#
loop_
_entity.id
_entity.type
_entity.pdbx_description
1 polymer ?
#
loop_
_entity_poly.entity_id
_entity_poly.type
_entity_poly.pdbx_seq_one_letter_code
_entity_poly.pdbx_strand_id
1 'polypeptide(L)'
;PSKSRWKQFLGPVGERPISHITAFGILHEITAVVPLVGFYFMLCDVNQQEIIPEDLLQESNRYINKLREYIGLQSIDKDSLVMVRLATSYLMVKLLAPVRFLVSLALTPLTAK
;
A
#
# COMPACT_ATOMS: atom_id res chain seq x y z
N PRO A 1 -8.67 38.37 27.84
CA PRO A 1 -8.40 36.92 27.67
C PRO A 1 -8.47 36.53 26.18
N SER A 2 -7.29 36.45 25.54
CA SER A 2 -7.11 36.03 24.15
C SER A 2 -7.77 34.66 23.95
N LYS A 3 -8.90 34.61 23.21
CA LYS A 3 -9.48 33.35 22.76
C LYS A 3 -8.49 32.76 21.75
N SER A 4 -7.64 31.88 22.28
CA SER A 4 -6.64 31.12 21.58
C SER A 4 -7.15 30.67 20.21
N ARG A 5 -6.56 31.23 19.14
CA ARG A 5 -6.81 30.97 17.72
C ARG A 5 -6.85 29.45 17.39
N TRP A 6 -6.22 28.64 18.24
CA TRP A 6 -6.20 27.18 18.21
C TRP A 6 -7.56 26.53 18.50
N LYS A 7 -8.40 27.10 19.38
CA LYS A 7 -9.73 26.53 19.67
C LYS A 7 -10.69 26.62 18.48
N GLN A 8 -10.52 27.60 17.61
CA GLN A 8 -11.36 27.76 16.41
C GLN A 8 -10.98 26.76 15.31
N PHE A 9 -9.71 26.33 15.27
CA PHE A 9 -9.20 25.31 14.34
C PHE A 9 -9.48 23.88 14.82
N LEU A 10 -9.44 23.66 16.14
CA LEU A 10 -9.66 22.35 16.76
C LEU A 10 -11.13 22.09 17.16
N GLY A 11 -12.00 23.10 17.12
CA GLY A 11 -13.41 22.99 17.48
C GLY A 11 -14.14 21.83 16.77
N PRO A 12 -14.02 21.68 15.44
CA PRO A 12 -14.67 20.59 14.71
C PRO A 12 -14.04 19.20 14.95
N VAL A 13 -12.73 19.14 15.17
CA VAL A 13 -12.00 17.87 15.40
C VAL A 13 -12.22 17.36 16.84
N GLY A 14 -12.46 18.28 17.78
CA GLY A 14 -12.68 17.97 19.19
C GLY A 14 -14.03 17.29 19.48
N GLU A 15 -15.01 17.38 18.59
CA GLU A 15 -16.35 16.83 18.84
C GLU A 15 -16.43 15.32 18.57
N ARG A 16 -15.63 14.77 17.64
CA ARG A 16 -15.59 13.32 17.30
C ARG A 16 -14.19 12.84 16.82
N PRO A 17 -13.15 12.92 17.67
CA PRO A 17 -11.78 12.59 17.27
C PRO A 17 -11.61 11.11 16.89
N ILE A 18 -12.33 10.20 17.55
CA ILE A 18 -12.25 8.77 17.27
C ILE A 18 -12.81 8.46 15.87
N SER A 19 -13.95 9.06 15.48
CA SER A 19 -14.54 8.85 14.15
C SER A 19 -13.58 9.29 13.04
N HIS A 20 -12.89 10.42 13.21
CA HIS A 20 -11.90 10.90 12.24
C HIS A 20 -10.67 10.01 12.15
N ILE A 21 -10.14 9.51 13.27
CA ILE A 21 -8.98 8.60 13.27
C ILE A 21 -9.35 7.27 12.59
N THR A 22 -10.51 6.70 12.92
CA THR A 22 -10.99 5.46 12.30
C THR A 22 -11.25 5.64 10.82
N ALA A 23 -11.91 6.74 10.43
CA ALA A 23 -12.18 7.08 9.04
C ALA A 23 -10.88 7.27 8.23
N PHE A 24 -9.91 7.98 8.79
CA PHE A 24 -8.58 8.12 8.19
C PHE A 24 -7.90 6.77 8.02
N GLY A 25 -7.90 5.92 9.05
CA GLY A 25 -7.29 4.60 9.02
C GLY A 25 -7.90 3.70 7.95
N ILE A 26 -9.24 3.60 7.91
CA ILE A 26 -9.95 2.83 6.88
C ILE A 26 -9.57 3.32 5.49
N LEU A 27 -9.56 4.64 5.29
CA LEU A 27 -9.24 5.20 3.99
C LEU A 27 -7.76 5.04 3.62
N HIS A 28 -6.86 5.07 4.60
CA HIS A 28 -5.43 4.80 4.41
C HIS A 28 -5.19 3.36 3.92
N GLU A 29 -5.92 2.40 4.47
CA GLU A 29 -5.86 1.00 4.07
C GLU A 29 -6.49 0.77 2.69
N ILE A 30 -7.65 1.36 2.40
CA ILE A 30 -8.28 1.25 1.08
C ILE A 30 -7.38 1.83 -0.01
N THR A 31 -6.79 3.01 0.25
CA THR A 31 -5.83 3.63 -0.67
C THR A 31 -4.47 2.91 -0.70
N ALA A 32 -4.24 1.90 0.15
CA ALA A 32 -3.11 0.98 0.04
C ALA A 32 -3.47 -0.22 -0.86
N VAL A 33 -4.59 -0.89 -0.56
CA VAL A 33 -5.00 -2.15 -1.19
C VAL A 33 -5.41 -1.95 -2.64
N VAL A 34 -6.22 -0.93 -2.92
CA VAL A 34 -6.72 -0.69 -4.29
C VAL A 34 -5.57 -0.43 -5.27
N PRO A 35 -4.62 0.49 -4.98
CA PRO A 35 -3.47 0.67 -5.88
C PRO A 35 -2.52 -0.53 -5.90
N LEU A 36 -2.34 -1.26 -4.79
CA LEU A 36 -1.51 -2.47 -4.78
C LEU A 36 -2.00 -3.51 -5.79
N VAL A 37 -3.30 -3.81 -5.73
CA VAL A 37 -3.94 -4.78 -6.62
C VAL A 37 -3.97 -4.24 -8.06
N GLY A 38 -4.31 -2.96 -8.24
CA GLY A 38 -4.33 -2.30 -9.55
C GLY A 38 -2.97 -2.34 -10.26
N PHE A 39 -1.89 -1.98 -9.57
CA PHE A 39 -0.54 -2.05 -10.12
C PHE A 39 -0.11 -3.49 -10.41
N TYR A 40 -0.46 -4.45 -9.55
CA TYR A 40 -0.12 -5.85 -9.81
C TYR A 40 -0.75 -6.35 -11.13
N PHE A 41 -2.05 -6.09 -11.34
CA PHE A 41 -2.72 -6.46 -12.59
C PHE A 41 -2.15 -5.70 -13.79
N MET A 42 -1.86 -4.41 -13.65
CA MET A 42 -1.21 -3.63 -14.71
C MET A 42 0.16 -4.19 -15.10
N LEU A 43 0.92 -4.74 -14.14
CA LEU A 43 2.23 -5.35 -14.37
C LEU A 43 2.14 -6.78 -14.94
N CYS A 44 0.97 -7.41 -14.94
CA CYS A 44 0.79 -8.72 -15.58
C CYS A 44 1.00 -8.64 -17.10
N ASP A 45 0.62 -7.52 -17.71
CA ASP A 45 0.76 -7.27 -19.15
C ASP A 45 2.17 -6.75 -19.51
N VAL A 46 2.97 -6.34 -18.52
CA VAL A 46 4.33 -5.83 -18.72
C VAL A 46 5.32 -6.99 -18.73
N ASN A 47 6.14 -7.06 -19.78
CA ASN A 47 7.27 -7.98 -19.82
C ASN A 47 8.45 -7.41 -19.00
N GLN A 48 8.54 -7.81 -17.73
CA GLN A 48 9.62 -7.37 -16.83
C GLN A 48 10.89 -8.20 -16.94
N GLN A 49 10.91 -9.27 -17.74
CA GLN A 49 12.09 -10.14 -17.89
C GLN A 49 13.30 -9.35 -18.41
N GLU A 50 13.08 -8.33 -19.25
CA GLU A 50 14.17 -7.51 -19.80
C GLU A 50 14.77 -6.51 -18.78
N ILE A 51 14.07 -6.25 -17.66
CA ILE A 51 14.46 -5.24 -16.67
C ILE A 51 15.20 -5.88 -15.49
N ILE A 52 14.85 -7.12 -15.14
CA ILE A 52 15.39 -7.83 -13.99
C ILE A 52 16.31 -8.96 -14.46
N PRO A 53 17.61 -8.92 -14.12
CA PRO A 53 18.55 -10.01 -14.42
C PRO A 53 18.05 -11.38 -13.95
N GLU A 54 18.22 -12.41 -14.79
CA GLU A 54 17.70 -13.76 -14.53
C GLU A 54 18.31 -14.42 -13.29
N ASP A 55 19.56 -14.10 -12.96
CA ASP A 55 20.25 -14.55 -11.75
C ASP A 55 19.54 -14.04 -10.48
N LEU A 56 19.20 -12.75 -10.44
CA LEU A 56 18.44 -12.13 -9.35
C LEU A 56 17.01 -12.69 -9.27
N LEU A 57 16.36 -12.92 -10.41
CA LEU A 57 15.04 -13.56 -10.47
C LEU A 57 15.08 -14.94 -9.82
N GLN A 58 16.03 -15.79 -10.24
CA GLN A 58 16.14 -17.16 -9.73
C GLN A 58 16.54 -17.19 -8.25
N GLU A 59 17.43 -16.30 -7.80
CA GLU A 59 17.77 -16.17 -6.39
C GLU A 59 16.56 -15.76 -5.55
N SER A 60 15.79 -14.78 -6.01
CA SER A 60 14.57 -14.33 -5.32
C SER A 60 13.53 -15.44 -5.22
N ASN A 61 13.29 -16.18 -6.30
CA ASN A 61 12.34 -17.29 -6.32
C ASN A 61 12.82 -18.46 -5.45
N ARG A 62 14.13 -18.72 -5.38
CA ARG A 62 14.70 -19.72 -4.46
C ARG A 62 14.44 -19.37 -3.00
N TYR A 63 14.64 -18.11 -2.61
CA TYR A 63 14.38 -17.66 -1.24
C TYR A 63 12.90 -17.76 -0.88
N ILE A 64 12.02 -17.30 -1.77
CA ILE A 64 10.57 -17.37 -1.58
C ILE A 64 10.08 -18.82 -1.56
N ASN A 65 10.64 -19.71 -2.37
CA ASN A 65 10.27 -21.13 -2.35
C ASN A 65 10.63 -21.80 -1.03
N LYS A 66 11.78 -21.47 -0.43
CA LYS A 66 12.09 -21.96 0.93
C LYS A 66 11.05 -21.52 1.96
N LEU A 67 10.61 -20.26 1.89
CA LEU A 67 9.55 -19.76 2.76
C LEU A 67 8.21 -20.44 2.46
N ARG A 68 7.89 -20.67 1.18
CA ARG A 68 6.65 -21.31 0.73
C ARG A 68 6.57 -22.78 1.09
N GLU A 69 7.67 -23.51 1.01
CA GLU A 69 7.73 -24.90 1.43
C GLU A 69 7.54 -25.01 2.95
N TYR A 70 8.11 -24.06 3.73
CA TYR A 70 7.99 -24.05 5.18
C TYR A 70 6.55 -23.88 5.68
N ILE A 71 5.71 -23.06 5.03
CA ILE A 71 4.29 -22.87 5.41
C ILE A 71 3.33 -23.80 4.66
N GLY A 72 3.85 -24.79 3.91
CA GLY A 72 3.06 -25.79 3.19
C GLY A 72 2.42 -25.31 1.87
N LEU A 73 2.92 -24.22 1.28
CA LEU A 73 2.49 -23.73 -0.03
C LEU A 73 3.32 -24.36 -1.15
N GLN A 74 2.71 -24.44 -2.34
CA GLN A 74 3.40 -24.87 -3.55
C GLN A 74 4.50 -23.87 -3.94
N SER A 75 5.63 -24.41 -4.40
CA SER A 75 6.74 -23.65 -4.96
C SER A 75 6.33 -22.99 -6.28
N ILE A 76 6.95 -21.86 -6.57
CA ILE A 76 6.78 -21.11 -7.82
C ILE A 76 7.88 -21.50 -8.79
N ASP A 77 7.58 -21.46 -10.09
CA ASP A 77 8.57 -21.65 -11.15
C ASP A 77 9.74 -20.68 -11.01
N LYS A 78 10.94 -21.15 -11.40
CA LYS A 78 12.19 -20.39 -11.29
C LYS A 78 12.16 -19.07 -12.08
N ASP A 79 11.43 -19.07 -13.19
CA ASP A 79 11.31 -17.92 -14.08
C ASP A 79 10.01 -17.12 -13.84
N SER A 80 9.33 -17.40 -12.72
CA SER A 80 8.09 -16.71 -12.37
C SER A 80 8.34 -15.27 -11.95
N LEU A 81 7.63 -14.34 -12.58
CA LEU A 81 7.65 -12.92 -12.24
C LEU A 81 6.71 -12.54 -11.10
N VAL A 82 5.96 -13.48 -10.51
CA VAL A 82 4.92 -13.16 -9.52
C VAL A 82 5.48 -12.36 -8.35
N MET A 83 6.62 -12.80 -7.79
CA MET A 83 7.24 -12.09 -6.67
C MET A 83 7.74 -10.70 -7.07
N VAL A 84 8.38 -10.60 -8.23
CA VAL A 84 8.89 -9.33 -8.76
C VAL A 84 7.75 -8.34 -9.00
N ARG A 85 6.63 -8.79 -9.57
CA ARG A 85 5.43 -7.98 -9.81
C ARG A 85 4.83 -7.48 -8.50
N LEU A 86 4.74 -8.35 -7.49
CA LEU A 86 4.27 -7.98 -6.15
C LEU A 86 5.22 -6.98 -5.46
N ALA A 87 6.52 -7.19 -5.57
CA ALA A 87 7.52 -6.27 -5.01
C ALA A 87 7.46 -4.91 -5.71
N THR A 88 7.33 -4.90 -7.04
CA THR A 88 7.21 -3.69 -7.85
C THR A 88 5.93 -2.93 -7.52
N SER A 89 4.79 -3.62 -7.44
CA SER A 89 3.51 -2.98 -7.08
C SER A 89 3.55 -2.41 -5.66
N TYR A 90 4.14 -3.13 -4.70
CA TYR A 90 4.36 -2.61 -3.35
C TYR A 90 5.25 -1.36 -3.33
N LEU A 91 6.32 -1.36 -4.12
CA LEU A 91 7.21 -0.22 -4.25
C LEU A 91 6.45 1.00 -4.82
N MET A 92 5.61 0.81 -5.84
CA MET A 92 4.75 1.88 -6.38
C MET A 92 3.81 2.44 -5.32
N VAL A 93 3.13 1.58 -4.55
CA VAL A 93 2.26 2.01 -3.45
C VAL A 93 3.01 2.80 -2.38
N LYS A 94 4.28 2.44 -2.13
CA LYS A 94 5.15 3.13 -1.18
C LYS A 94 5.64 4.47 -1.69
N LEU A 95 5.94 4.59 -2.99
CA LEU A 95 6.24 5.87 -3.63
C LEU A 95 5.04 6.83 -3.57
N LEU A 96 3.83 6.30 -3.64
CA LEU A 96 2.58 7.06 -3.48
C LEU A 96 2.23 7.39 -2.02
N ALA A 97 3.03 6.97 -1.02
CA ALA A 97 2.75 7.23 0.39
C ALA A 97 2.38 8.69 0.75
N PRO A 98 3.10 9.74 0.29
CA PRO A 98 2.72 11.12 0.60
C PRO A 98 1.38 11.51 -0.02
N VAL A 99 1.11 11.08 -1.26
CA VAL A 99 -0.17 11.34 -1.95
C VAL A 99 -1.31 10.63 -1.22
N ARG A 100 -1.11 9.36 -0.83
CA ARG A 100 -2.08 8.57 -0.08
C ARG A 100 -2.44 9.23 1.24
N PHE A 101 -1.44 9.68 2.00
CA PHE A 101 -1.67 10.40 3.25
C PHE A 101 -2.55 11.66 3.04
N LEU A 102 -2.24 12.46 2.02
CA LEU A 102 -3.00 13.68 1.71
C LEU A 102 -4.43 13.38 1.24
N VAL A 103 -4.61 12.39 0.38
CA VAL A 103 -5.94 11.95 -0.09
C VAL A 103 -6.76 11.40 1.07
N SER A 104 -6.17 10.57 1.92
CA SER A 104 -6.85 10.05 3.11
C SER A 104 -7.28 11.17 4.05
N LEU A 105 -6.40 12.15 4.30
CA LEU A 105 -6.72 13.28 5.16
C LEU A 105 -7.84 14.16 4.58
N ALA A 106 -7.80 14.44 3.28
CA ALA A 106 -8.79 15.29 2.60
C ALA A 106 -10.20 14.68 2.58
N LEU A 107 -10.30 13.36 2.50
CA LEU A 107 -11.56 12.62 2.43
C LEU A 107 -12.08 12.17 3.80
N THR A 108 -11.25 12.18 4.84
CA THR A 108 -11.66 11.87 6.23
C THR A 108 -12.92 12.62 6.69
N PRO A 109 -13.12 13.93 6.46
CA PRO A 109 -14.34 14.61 6.88
C PRO A 109 -15.62 14.13 6.15
N LEU A 110 -15.49 13.52 4.97
CA LEU A 110 -16.64 12.97 4.23
C LEU A 110 -17.08 11.62 4.78
N THR A 111 -16.15 10.86 5.34
CA THR A 111 -16.36 9.50 5.87
C THR A 111 -16.60 9.47 7.37
N ALA A 112 -16.12 10.49 8.12
CA ALA A 112 -16.38 10.67 9.54
C ALA A 112 -17.79 11.27 9.79
N LYS A 113 -18.83 10.45 9.65
CA LYS A 113 -20.21 10.79 10.06
C LYS A 113 -20.55 10.28 11.45
#